data_AF-A0A7C5TL45-F1
#
_entry.id   AF-A0A7C5TL45-F1
#
_cell.length_a   1.000
_cell.length_b   1.000
_cell.length_c   1.000
_cell.angle_alpha   90.00
_cell.angle_beta   90.00
_cell.angle_gamma   90.00
#
_symmetry.space_group_name_H-M   'P 1'
#
loop_
_entity.id
_entity.type
_entity.pdbx_description
1 polymer ?
#
loop_
_entity_poly.entity_id
_entity_poly.type
_entity_poly.pdbx_seq_one_letter_code
_entity_poly.pdbx_strand_id
1 'polypeptide(L)'
;MSRLVRPHGGGELKPLLLEGEALAEERKRAETLPRVTLSSREAGDVIMMGIGGFTPLEGFMTRADWEGVCDGMKMANGLFWPIPITLSTDSDTASSIKEGQDVALYDPERDEILATMKVTEKYTIDKAHEAMMVYKTTDLEHPGVKMLMEQGEVNLAGPVKVLSTGGFPEKYPDLFLTPAQTRALFESKGWSTVAAFQTRNPMHRSHEYLAKIAIEICDGVLIHSLLGKLKPGDIPAEVRARAINTLIEHYFVKDTCVHAGYPLDMRYAGPREALLHALFRQNYGCSHLIVGRDHAGVGDYYGPFDAHKIFDEIPADALETKPLKIDWTFWCDKCEGMASMKTCPHDAQHRLLLSGTKLRKMLSEGEEVPHHFSRPEVLTILREYYESLSEDQKVKVELKGHSAR
;
A
#
# COMPACT_ATOMS: atom_id res chain seq x y z
N MET A 1 -29.91 -1.15 -0.02
CA MET A 1 -28.77 -0.40 0.57
C MET A 1 -27.60 -1.35 0.67
N SER A 2 -26.38 -0.89 0.36
CA SER A 2 -25.15 -1.68 0.49
C SER A 2 -25.00 -2.23 1.92
N ARG A 3 -24.39 -3.40 2.05
CA ARG A 3 -24.04 -4.02 3.35
C ARG A 3 -22.53 -3.91 3.65
N LEU A 4 -21.76 -3.32 2.75
CA LEU A 4 -20.33 -3.09 2.95
C LEU A 4 -20.11 -1.97 3.97
N VAL A 5 -18.90 -1.91 4.54
CA VAL A 5 -18.47 -0.77 5.37
C VAL A 5 -18.58 0.54 4.61
N ARG A 6 -18.93 1.61 5.31
CA ARG A 6 -19.02 2.95 4.72
C ARG A 6 -17.61 3.47 4.39
N PRO A 7 -17.47 4.27 3.33
CA PRO A 7 -16.25 5.04 3.10
C PRO A 7 -15.80 5.79 4.36
N HIS A 8 -14.49 6.03 4.46
CA HIS A 8 -13.93 6.76 5.59
C HIS A 8 -14.56 8.15 5.71
N GLY A 9 -14.93 8.55 6.94
CA GLY A 9 -15.75 9.74 7.19
C GLY A 9 -17.27 9.52 7.08
N GLY A 10 -17.72 8.32 6.70
CA GLY A 10 -19.14 7.90 6.77
C GLY A 10 -20.05 8.39 5.64
N GLY A 11 -19.52 9.14 4.67
CA GLY A 11 -20.23 9.64 3.49
C GLY A 11 -20.12 8.71 2.27
N GLU A 12 -20.33 9.28 1.08
CA GLU A 12 -20.10 8.57 -0.19
C GLU A 12 -18.61 8.58 -0.58
N LEU A 13 -18.22 7.70 -1.51
CA LEU A 13 -16.90 7.77 -2.12
C LEU A 13 -16.72 9.11 -2.82
N LYS A 14 -15.51 9.68 -2.73
CA LYS A 14 -15.18 10.97 -3.31
C LYS A 14 -13.99 10.88 -4.25
N PRO A 15 -14.15 10.25 -5.43
CA PRO A 15 -13.12 10.29 -6.46
C PRO A 15 -12.93 11.73 -6.96
N LEU A 16 -11.67 12.17 -7.08
CA LEU A 16 -11.32 13.49 -7.60
C LEU A 16 -10.99 13.48 -9.10
N LEU A 17 -11.07 12.31 -9.76
CA LEU A 17 -10.88 12.17 -11.20
C LEU A 17 -12.03 12.86 -11.94
N LEU A 18 -11.69 13.83 -12.79
CA LEU A 18 -12.67 14.43 -13.69
C LEU A 18 -13.01 13.45 -14.81
N GLU A 19 -14.24 13.55 -15.33
CA GLU A 19 -14.73 12.74 -16.44
C GLU A 19 -15.38 13.63 -17.52
N GLY A 20 -15.55 13.07 -18.72
CA GLY A 20 -16.30 13.71 -19.81
C GLY A 20 -15.73 15.06 -20.24
N GLU A 21 -16.63 16.04 -20.46
CA GLU A 21 -16.28 17.38 -20.95
C GLU A 21 -15.42 18.16 -19.94
N ALA A 22 -15.73 18.06 -18.65
CA ALA A 22 -14.96 18.73 -17.59
C ALA A 22 -13.49 18.29 -17.58
N LEU A 23 -13.23 17.00 -17.80
CA LEU A 23 -11.87 16.48 -17.95
C LEU A 23 -11.17 17.07 -19.18
N ALA A 24 -11.84 17.08 -20.32
CA ALA A 24 -11.27 17.57 -21.58
C ALA A 24 -10.94 19.07 -21.52
N GLU A 25 -11.78 19.87 -20.88
CA GLU A 25 -11.56 21.31 -20.65
C GLU A 25 -10.41 21.55 -19.68
N GLU A 26 -10.40 20.87 -18.53
CA GLU A 26 -9.37 21.08 -17.51
C GLU A 26 -7.99 20.61 -18.00
N ARG A 27 -7.90 19.55 -18.82
CA ARG A 27 -6.65 19.14 -19.48
C ARG A 27 -6.09 20.24 -20.39
N LYS A 28 -6.93 20.89 -21.20
CA LYS A 28 -6.51 22.02 -22.04
C LYS A 28 -6.05 23.21 -21.19
N ARG A 29 -6.78 23.51 -20.10
CA ARG A 29 -6.41 24.57 -19.17
C ARG A 29 -5.07 24.30 -18.51
N ALA A 30 -4.83 23.06 -18.08
CA ALA A 30 -3.65 22.66 -17.34
C ALA A 30 -2.33 22.95 -18.09
N GLU A 31 -2.32 22.83 -19.42
CA GLU A 31 -1.15 23.15 -20.26
C GLU A 31 -0.71 24.61 -20.16
N THR A 32 -1.60 25.50 -19.73
CA THR A 32 -1.32 26.95 -19.59
C THR A 32 -0.90 27.36 -18.18
N LEU A 33 -1.01 26.44 -17.20
CA LEU A 33 -0.73 26.74 -15.80
C LEU A 33 0.76 26.59 -15.49
N PRO A 34 1.28 27.30 -14.47
CA PRO A 34 2.59 26.99 -13.91
C PRO A 34 2.64 25.54 -13.46
N ARG A 35 3.75 24.85 -13.76
CA ARG A 35 3.94 23.45 -13.42
C ARG A 35 4.65 23.31 -12.07
N VAL A 36 4.13 22.42 -11.22
CA VAL A 36 4.79 21.91 -10.01
C VAL A 36 5.11 20.44 -10.27
N THR A 37 6.38 20.09 -10.17
CA THR A 37 6.86 18.73 -10.41
C THR A 37 6.53 17.84 -9.22
N LEU A 38 5.91 16.69 -9.49
CA LEU A 38 5.60 15.68 -8.51
C LEU A 38 6.78 14.72 -8.30
N SER A 39 7.00 14.32 -7.05
CA SER A 39 7.71 13.08 -6.74
C SER A 39 6.83 11.86 -7.07
N SER A 40 7.45 10.67 -7.19
CA SER A 40 6.73 9.41 -7.44
C SER A 40 5.67 9.12 -6.35
N ARG A 41 5.96 9.48 -5.10
CA ARG A 41 5.00 9.36 -3.98
C ARG A 41 3.79 10.27 -4.17
N GLU A 42 4.03 11.55 -4.47
CA GLU A 42 2.95 12.52 -4.67
C GLU A 42 2.11 12.18 -5.90
N ALA A 43 2.72 11.64 -6.97
CA ALA A 43 2.00 11.10 -8.12
C ALA A 43 1.06 9.95 -7.72
N GLY A 44 1.55 8.99 -6.92
CA GLY A 44 0.70 7.93 -6.35
C GLY A 44 -0.45 8.47 -5.50
N ASP A 45 -0.20 9.51 -4.69
CA ASP A 45 -1.21 10.14 -3.85
C ASP A 45 -2.29 10.86 -4.67
N VAL A 46 -1.89 11.59 -5.72
CA VAL A 46 -2.81 12.19 -6.70
C VAL A 46 -3.72 11.12 -7.31
N ILE A 47 -3.15 10.00 -7.75
CA ILE A 47 -3.93 8.93 -8.36
C ILE A 47 -4.88 8.28 -7.33
N MET A 48 -4.42 8.05 -6.09
CA MET A 48 -5.25 7.52 -5.01
C MET A 48 -6.41 8.46 -4.65
N MET A 49 -6.20 9.79 -4.66
CA MET A 49 -7.29 10.77 -4.54
C MET A 49 -8.23 10.71 -5.75
N GLY A 50 -7.67 10.61 -6.96
CA GLY A 50 -8.43 10.54 -8.22
C GLY A 50 -9.43 9.40 -8.23
N ILE A 51 -8.99 8.19 -7.84
CA ILE A 51 -9.87 7.00 -7.81
C ILE A 51 -10.74 6.93 -6.55
N GLY A 52 -10.58 7.85 -5.59
CA GLY A 52 -11.33 7.85 -4.33
C GLY A 52 -10.78 6.92 -3.26
N GLY A 53 -9.57 6.37 -3.45
CA GLY A 53 -8.87 5.54 -2.45
C GLY A 53 -8.54 6.34 -1.19
N PHE A 54 -8.29 7.64 -1.33
CA PHE A 54 -8.07 8.59 -0.23
C PHE A 54 -9.32 9.40 0.18
N THR A 55 -10.52 8.92 -0.14
CA THR A 55 -11.76 9.50 0.42
C THR A 55 -11.62 9.66 1.95
N PRO A 56 -11.93 10.83 2.55
CA PRO A 56 -12.60 11.99 1.94
C PRO A 56 -11.68 13.16 1.56
N LEU A 57 -10.37 12.96 1.42
CA LEU A 57 -9.45 14.05 1.05
C LEU A 57 -9.90 14.75 -0.24
N GLU A 58 -9.80 16.06 -0.23
CA GLU A 58 -10.10 16.93 -1.38
C GLU A 58 -8.83 17.40 -2.09
N GLY A 59 -7.66 17.12 -1.54
CA GLY A 59 -6.38 17.57 -2.03
C GLY A 59 -5.29 17.42 -0.97
N PHE A 60 -4.20 18.17 -1.13
CA PHE A 60 -3.06 18.10 -0.23
C PHE A 60 -3.28 18.91 1.06
N MET A 61 -2.80 18.34 2.16
CA MET A 61 -3.08 18.81 3.53
C MET A 61 -2.56 20.22 3.82
N THR A 62 -3.41 20.99 4.51
CA THR A 62 -3.05 22.27 5.12
C THR A 62 -2.02 22.08 6.24
N ARG A 63 -1.42 23.17 6.71
CA ARG A 63 -0.52 23.10 7.87
C ARG A 63 -1.24 22.53 9.11
N ALA A 64 -2.49 22.94 9.34
CA ALA A 64 -3.27 22.48 10.48
C ALA A 64 -3.59 20.97 10.39
N ASP A 65 -3.88 20.47 9.19
CA ASP A 65 -4.04 19.02 8.96
C ASP A 65 -2.72 18.28 9.19
N TRP A 66 -1.61 18.79 8.65
CA TRP A 66 -0.28 18.18 8.83
C TRP A 66 0.11 18.08 10.32
N GLU A 67 0.01 19.18 11.08
CA GLU A 67 0.31 19.21 12.53
C GLU A 67 -0.58 18.21 13.28
N GLY A 68 -1.89 18.23 13.03
CA GLY A 68 -2.83 17.32 13.67
C GLY A 68 -2.59 15.84 13.35
N VAL A 69 -2.23 15.53 12.11
CA VAL A 69 -1.95 14.15 11.66
C VAL A 69 -0.64 13.65 12.25
N CYS A 70 0.40 14.49 12.29
CA CYS A 70 1.65 14.17 12.97
C CYS A 70 1.41 13.86 14.45
N ASP A 71 0.72 14.74 15.17
CA ASP A 71 0.66 14.67 16.63
C ASP A 71 -0.42 13.73 17.18
N GLY A 72 -1.55 13.64 16.48
CA GLY A 72 -2.74 12.96 16.97
C GLY A 72 -3.43 12.04 15.98
N MET A 73 -2.85 11.83 14.79
CA MET A 73 -3.49 11.08 13.70
C MET A 73 -4.90 11.60 13.39
N LYS A 74 -5.08 12.92 13.37
CA LYS A 74 -6.36 13.58 13.09
C LYS A 74 -6.17 14.83 12.25
N MET A 75 -7.03 15.03 11.27
CA MET A 75 -7.07 16.26 10.49
C MET A 75 -7.63 17.41 11.34
N ALA A 76 -7.54 18.65 10.83
CA ALA A 76 -8.02 19.84 11.52
C ALA A 76 -9.53 19.80 11.82
N ASN A 77 -10.30 19.10 10.98
CA ASN A 77 -11.73 18.86 11.21
C ASN A 77 -12.03 17.76 12.23
N GLY A 78 -11.00 17.15 12.84
CA GLY A 78 -11.11 16.08 13.83
C GLY A 78 -11.21 14.67 13.27
N LEU A 79 -11.35 14.49 11.95
CA LEU A 79 -11.42 13.17 11.34
C LEU A 79 -10.07 12.46 11.44
N PHE A 80 -10.09 11.18 11.82
CA PHE A 80 -8.90 10.36 11.92
C PHE A 80 -8.16 10.26 10.58
N TRP A 81 -6.84 10.43 10.60
CA TRP A 81 -5.96 10.19 9.46
C TRP A 81 -4.53 9.90 9.93
N PRO A 82 -3.90 8.78 9.57
CA PRO A 82 -2.69 8.31 10.24
C PRO A 82 -1.35 8.88 9.71
N ILE A 83 -1.27 9.25 8.44
CA ILE A 83 -0.03 9.69 7.78
C ILE A 83 -0.28 10.96 6.94
N PRO A 84 0.56 12.00 7.04
CA PRO A 84 0.36 13.22 6.24
C PRO A 84 0.42 12.96 4.73
N ILE A 85 -0.49 13.58 3.99
CA ILE A 85 -0.53 13.57 2.52
C ILE A 85 -0.26 15.01 2.04
N THR A 86 1.00 15.30 1.77
CA THR A 86 1.52 16.64 1.47
C THR A 86 2.19 16.68 0.09
N LEU A 87 2.16 17.85 -0.53
CA LEU A 87 2.87 18.18 -1.77
C LEU A 87 3.95 19.20 -1.43
N SER A 88 5.20 18.91 -1.76
CA SER A 88 6.35 19.76 -1.48
C SER A 88 7.01 20.29 -2.76
N THR A 89 7.61 21.47 -2.69
CA THR A 89 8.42 22.05 -3.78
C THR A 89 9.58 22.87 -3.21
N ASP A 90 10.57 23.19 -4.04
CA ASP A 90 11.64 24.11 -3.68
C ASP A 90 11.16 25.55 -3.47
N SER A 91 11.95 26.33 -2.74
CA SER A 91 11.61 27.71 -2.35
C SER A 91 11.44 28.67 -3.54
N ASP A 92 12.17 28.46 -4.65
CA ASP A 92 12.06 29.32 -5.84
C ASP A 92 10.72 29.09 -6.55
N THR A 93 10.36 27.83 -6.77
CA THR A 93 9.05 27.43 -7.31
C THR A 93 7.92 27.94 -6.41
N ALA A 94 8.01 27.74 -5.09
CA ALA A 94 6.99 28.21 -4.15
C ALA A 94 6.85 29.74 -4.12
N SER A 95 7.94 30.49 -4.32
CA SER A 95 7.94 31.95 -4.36
C SER A 95 7.30 32.49 -5.64
N SER A 96 7.39 31.75 -6.75
CA SER A 96 6.76 32.12 -8.04
C SER A 96 5.23 31.94 -8.05
N ILE A 97 4.70 31.15 -7.11
CA ILE A 97 3.27 30.79 -7.02
C ILE A 97 2.60 31.63 -5.94
N LYS A 98 1.45 32.24 -6.25
CA LYS A 98 0.63 32.98 -5.28
C LYS A 98 -0.40 32.07 -4.62
N GLU A 99 -0.71 32.32 -3.35
CA GLU A 99 -1.90 31.72 -2.75
C GLU A 99 -3.16 32.19 -3.50
N GLY A 100 -4.09 31.28 -3.69
CA GLY A 100 -5.26 31.41 -4.56
C GLY A 100 -5.02 31.03 -6.02
N GLN A 101 -3.78 30.80 -6.45
CA GLN A 101 -3.42 30.48 -7.84
C GLN A 101 -3.62 28.98 -8.15
N ASP A 102 -4.02 28.69 -9.39
CA ASP A 102 -4.02 27.33 -9.93
C ASP A 102 -2.65 26.95 -10.50
N VAL A 103 -2.25 25.70 -10.26
CA VAL A 103 -1.04 25.08 -10.81
C VAL A 103 -1.36 23.73 -11.47
N ALA A 104 -0.55 23.32 -12.43
CA ALA A 104 -0.55 21.97 -12.99
C ALA A 104 0.44 21.09 -12.22
N LEU A 105 0.00 19.90 -11.84
CA LEU A 105 0.82 18.91 -11.15
C LEU A 105 1.38 17.92 -12.18
N TYR A 106 2.67 18.04 -12.46
CA TYR A 106 3.36 17.33 -13.53
C TYR A 106 4.17 16.17 -13.00
N ASP A 107 3.95 14.97 -13.54
CA ASP A 107 4.73 13.77 -13.24
C ASP A 107 5.85 13.59 -14.27
N PRO A 108 7.12 13.79 -13.89
CA PRO A 108 8.25 13.64 -14.80
C PRO A 108 8.53 12.19 -15.18
N GLU A 109 8.09 11.20 -14.39
CA GLU A 109 8.32 9.77 -14.73
C GLU A 109 7.44 9.33 -15.91
N ARG A 110 6.25 9.93 -16.06
CA ARG A 110 5.28 9.63 -17.13
C ARG A 110 5.23 10.68 -18.23
N ASP A 111 5.90 11.81 -18.03
CA ASP A 111 5.82 13.00 -18.88
C ASP A 111 4.35 13.45 -19.09
N GLU A 112 3.60 13.57 -18.00
CA GLU A 112 2.16 13.84 -18.02
C GLU A 112 1.74 14.81 -16.90
N ILE A 113 0.74 15.66 -17.16
CA ILE A 113 0.04 16.42 -16.11
C ILE A 113 -1.04 15.53 -15.48
N LEU A 114 -0.82 15.09 -14.24
CA LEU A 114 -1.74 14.20 -13.54
C LEU A 114 -2.94 14.94 -12.93
N ALA A 115 -2.79 16.22 -12.58
CA ALA A 115 -3.82 16.98 -11.89
C ALA A 115 -3.65 18.50 -12.04
N THR A 116 -4.68 19.26 -11.71
CA THR A 116 -4.56 20.67 -11.35
C THR A 116 -4.88 20.88 -9.88
N MET A 117 -4.28 21.89 -9.28
CA MET A 117 -4.48 22.21 -7.86
C MET A 117 -4.61 23.72 -7.67
N LYS A 118 -5.56 24.14 -6.84
CA LYS A 118 -5.63 25.52 -6.37
C LYS A 118 -4.83 25.63 -5.07
N VAL A 119 -3.72 26.35 -5.09
CA VAL A 119 -2.88 26.55 -3.90
C VAL A 119 -3.61 27.48 -2.93
N THR A 120 -3.95 27.00 -1.74
CA THR A 120 -4.64 27.81 -0.71
C THR A 120 -3.74 28.22 0.43
N GLU A 121 -2.64 27.52 0.64
CA GLU A 121 -1.69 27.78 1.72
C GLU A 121 -0.30 27.31 1.30
N LYS A 122 0.73 28.05 1.70
CA LYS A 122 2.14 27.64 1.59
C LYS A 122 2.79 27.63 2.97
N TYR A 123 3.43 26.54 3.36
CA TYR A 123 4.02 26.41 4.69
C TYR A 123 5.28 25.54 4.68
N THR A 124 6.16 25.75 5.65
CA THR A 124 7.30 24.85 5.91
C THR A 124 6.95 23.85 6.99
N ILE A 125 7.61 22.70 7.00
CA ILE A 125 7.41 21.64 7.99
C ILE A 125 8.68 21.37 8.80
N ASP A 126 8.50 20.95 10.04
CA ASP A 126 9.57 20.31 10.81
C ASP A 126 9.66 18.85 10.38
N LYS A 127 10.56 18.56 9.43
CA LYS A 127 10.78 17.21 8.91
C LYS A 127 11.28 16.23 9.98
N ALA A 128 12.04 16.70 10.97
CA ALA A 128 12.52 15.82 12.05
C ALA A 128 11.37 15.43 12.99
N HIS A 129 10.46 16.37 13.27
CA HIS A 129 9.23 16.10 14.00
C HIS A 129 8.35 15.09 13.28
N GLU A 130 8.04 15.31 11.99
CA GLU A 130 7.26 14.33 11.21
C GLU A 130 7.97 12.98 11.16
N ALA A 131 9.30 12.95 10.99
CA ALA A 131 10.08 11.71 10.96
C ALA A 131 9.87 10.90 12.25
N MET A 132 10.06 11.56 13.41
CA MET A 132 9.91 10.93 14.71
C MET A 132 8.46 10.49 14.98
N MET A 133 7.48 11.33 14.65
CA MET A 133 6.08 11.06 14.96
C MET A 133 5.47 9.96 14.09
N VAL A 134 5.82 9.92 12.80
CA VAL A 134 5.27 9.00 11.81
C VAL A 134 6.08 7.70 11.74
N TYR A 135 7.41 7.78 11.72
CA TYR A 135 8.31 6.64 11.48
C TYR A 135 9.04 6.15 12.74
N LYS A 136 8.84 6.82 13.89
CA LYS A 136 9.50 6.49 15.18
C LYS A 136 11.03 6.59 15.17
N THR A 137 11.59 7.24 14.15
CA THR A 137 13.03 7.43 13.99
C THR A 137 13.30 8.63 13.08
N THR A 138 14.48 9.23 13.23
CA THR A 138 15.05 10.24 12.32
C THR A 138 16.21 9.68 11.49
N ASP A 139 16.41 8.36 11.52
CA ASP A 139 17.47 7.68 10.78
C ASP A 139 17.23 7.72 9.26
N LEU A 140 18.21 8.24 8.52
CA LEU A 140 18.16 8.37 7.06
C LEU A 140 18.22 7.02 6.33
N GLU A 141 18.63 5.94 7.00
CA GLU A 141 18.56 4.59 6.44
C GLU A 141 17.11 4.05 6.39
N HIS A 142 16.18 4.63 7.15
CA HIS A 142 14.77 4.32 7.03
C HIS A 142 14.21 4.93 5.72
N PRO A 143 13.68 4.12 4.77
CA PRO A 143 13.25 4.61 3.45
C PRO A 143 12.24 5.78 3.50
N GLY A 144 11.24 5.68 4.38
CA GLY A 144 10.26 6.77 4.57
C GLY A 144 10.85 8.05 5.12
N VAL A 145 11.85 7.97 6.01
CA VAL A 145 12.53 9.15 6.56
C VAL A 145 13.40 9.77 5.48
N LYS A 146 14.14 8.97 4.72
CA LYS A 146 14.90 9.43 3.56
C LYS A 146 14.02 10.21 2.58
N MET A 147 12.88 9.62 2.17
CA MET A 147 11.92 10.26 1.27
C MET A 147 11.36 11.57 1.84
N LEU A 148 11.09 11.63 3.15
CA LEU A 148 10.65 12.86 3.82
C LEU A 148 11.74 13.93 3.82
N MET A 149 12.98 13.56 4.09
CA MET A 149 14.10 14.50 4.13
C MET A 149 14.41 15.08 2.74
N GLU A 150 14.23 14.27 1.69
CA GLU A 150 14.39 14.66 0.28
C GLU A 150 13.26 15.56 -0.27
N GLN A 151 12.16 15.76 0.46
CA GLN A 151 11.08 16.67 0.04
C GLN A 151 11.58 18.11 -0.17
N GLY A 152 10.83 18.89 -0.95
CA GLY A 152 11.03 20.34 -1.03
C GLY A 152 10.94 21.05 0.33
N GLU A 153 11.34 22.32 0.35
CA GLU A 153 11.35 23.12 1.58
C GLU A 153 9.95 23.62 1.96
N VAL A 154 9.08 23.81 0.97
CA VAL A 154 7.76 24.41 1.14
C VAL A 154 6.68 23.44 0.68
N ASN A 155 5.73 23.16 1.55
CA ASN A 155 4.50 22.45 1.21
C ASN A 155 3.48 23.41 0.59
N LEU A 156 2.77 22.91 -0.43
CA LEU A 156 1.64 23.57 -1.06
C LEU A 156 0.37 22.80 -0.71
N ALA A 157 -0.58 23.44 -0.03
CA ALA A 157 -1.87 22.83 0.28
C ALA A 157 -2.97 23.33 -0.66
N GLY A 158 -4.01 22.52 -0.80
CA GLY A 158 -5.25 22.94 -1.44
C GLY A 158 -5.94 21.84 -2.24
N PRO A 159 -7.16 22.14 -2.73
CA PRO A 159 -7.97 21.16 -3.43
C PRO A 159 -7.40 20.79 -4.80
N VAL A 160 -7.54 19.53 -5.16
CA VAL A 160 -7.00 18.90 -6.37
C VAL A 160 -8.13 18.45 -7.29
N LYS A 161 -7.96 18.66 -8.60
CA LYS A 161 -8.74 18.00 -9.66
C LYS A 161 -7.83 17.04 -10.39
N VAL A 162 -8.16 15.76 -10.41
CA VAL A 162 -7.31 14.74 -11.03
C VAL A 162 -7.71 14.56 -12.49
N LEU A 163 -6.71 14.49 -13.36
CA LEU A 163 -6.86 14.44 -14.82
C LEU A 163 -6.44 13.10 -15.41
N SER A 164 -5.74 12.26 -14.65
CA SER A 164 -5.21 11.00 -15.14
C SER A 164 -5.11 9.96 -14.04
N THR A 165 -5.28 8.70 -14.43
CA THR A 165 -4.98 7.53 -13.62
C THR A 165 -3.54 7.05 -13.82
N GLY A 166 -2.67 7.84 -14.47
CA GLY A 166 -1.24 7.55 -14.64
C GLY A 166 -0.94 6.28 -15.45
N GLY A 167 -1.82 5.93 -16.39
CA GLY A 167 -1.68 4.75 -17.27
C GLY A 167 -1.87 3.38 -16.60
N PHE A 168 -2.27 3.34 -15.32
CA PHE A 168 -2.42 2.10 -14.57
C PHE A 168 -3.50 1.15 -15.13
N PRO A 169 -4.70 1.62 -15.53
CA PRO A 169 -5.70 0.76 -16.17
C PRO A 169 -5.19 0.09 -17.45
N GLU A 170 -4.44 0.81 -18.28
CA GLU A 170 -3.91 0.31 -19.55
C GLU A 170 -2.77 -0.68 -19.32
N LYS A 171 -1.92 -0.42 -18.32
CA LYS A 171 -0.78 -1.27 -17.98
C LYS A 171 -1.19 -2.54 -17.23
N TYR A 172 -2.25 -2.46 -16.43
CA TYR A 172 -2.71 -3.55 -15.55
C TYR A 172 -4.23 -3.76 -15.63
N PRO A 173 -4.80 -4.04 -16.82
CA PRO A 173 -6.25 -4.07 -17.03
C PRO A 173 -6.97 -5.11 -16.17
N ASP A 174 -6.34 -6.24 -15.88
CA ASP A 174 -6.94 -7.33 -15.09
C ASP A 174 -6.72 -7.18 -13.58
N LEU A 175 -5.91 -6.21 -13.14
CA LEU A 175 -5.58 -6.01 -11.72
C LEU A 175 -6.07 -4.67 -11.20
N PHE A 176 -6.02 -3.62 -12.01
CA PHE A 176 -6.37 -2.29 -11.55
C PHE A 176 -7.89 -2.19 -11.35
N LEU A 177 -8.32 -2.07 -10.09
CA LEU A 177 -9.70 -1.76 -9.74
C LEU A 177 -9.74 -0.50 -8.87
N THR A 178 -10.69 0.38 -9.14
CA THR A 178 -11.00 1.51 -8.28
C THR A 178 -11.83 1.06 -7.07
N PRO A 179 -11.86 1.84 -5.98
CA PRO A 179 -12.79 1.63 -4.86
C PRO A 179 -14.24 1.43 -5.27
N ALA A 180 -14.74 2.17 -6.27
CA ALA A 180 -16.09 2.01 -6.77
C ALA A 180 -16.28 0.64 -7.46
N GLN A 181 -15.30 0.20 -8.25
CA GLN A 181 -15.33 -1.09 -8.93
C GLN A 181 -15.23 -2.26 -7.96
N THR A 182 -14.36 -2.21 -6.95
CA THR A 182 -14.28 -3.29 -5.95
C THR A 182 -15.57 -3.40 -5.14
N ARG A 183 -16.16 -2.27 -4.73
CA ARG A 183 -17.47 -2.27 -4.05
C ARG A 183 -18.56 -2.90 -4.89
N ALA A 184 -18.70 -2.48 -6.15
CA ALA A 184 -19.68 -3.06 -7.07
C ALA A 184 -19.44 -4.57 -7.29
N LEU A 185 -18.18 -5.00 -7.38
CA LEU A 185 -17.81 -6.40 -7.49
C LEU A 185 -18.24 -7.19 -6.24
N PHE A 186 -17.94 -6.69 -5.04
CA PHE A 186 -18.33 -7.35 -3.79
C PHE A 186 -19.85 -7.45 -3.65
N GLU A 187 -20.58 -6.39 -4.00
CA GLU A 187 -22.04 -6.39 -4.00
C GLU A 187 -22.63 -7.40 -5.00
N SER A 188 -22.08 -7.48 -6.21
CA SER A 188 -22.54 -8.47 -7.20
C SER A 188 -22.27 -9.93 -6.79
N LYS A 189 -21.28 -10.15 -5.92
CA LYS A 189 -21.01 -11.43 -5.25
C LYS A 189 -21.87 -11.67 -4.01
N GLY A 190 -22.67 -10.68 -3.58
CA GLY A 190 -23.46 -10.74 -2.35
C GLY A 190 -22.63 -10.64 -1.07
N TRP A 191 -21.38 -10.20 -1.15
CA TRP A 191 -20.47 -10.08 -0.01
C TRP A 191 -20.85 -8.88 0.86
N SER A 192 -20.81 -9.08 2.18
CA SER A 192 -21.04 -8.04 3.20
C SER A 192 -19.80 -7.84 4.08
N THR A 193 -19.02 -8.90 4.29
CA THR A 193 -17.76 -8.90 5.03
C THR A 193 -16.63 -9.30 4.09
N VAL A 194 -15.66 -8.42 3.92
CA VAL A 194 -14.50 -8.63 3.05
C VAL A 194 -13.22 -8.32 3.82
N ALA A 195 -12.27 -9.24 3.78
CA ALA A 195 -10.93 -9.02 4.31
C ALA A 195 -9.98 -8.58 3.18
N ALA A 196 -9.08 -7.65 3.47
CA ALA A 196 -8.02 -7.28 2.55
C ALA A 196 -6.70 -7.92 2.97
N PHE A 197 -5.97 -8.47 2.00
CA PHE A 197 -4.60 -8.92 2.15
C PHE A 197 -3.67 -7.98 1.36
N GLN A 198 -2.91 -7.15 2.08
CA GLN A 198 -1.88 -6.31 1.50
C GLN A 198 -0.70 -7.18 1.03
N THR A 199 -0.25 -7.01 -0.22
CA THR A 199 1.01 -7.62 -0.65
C THR A 199 1.78 -6.83 -1.69
N ARG A 200 3.11 -6.95 -1.63
CA ARG A 200 4.05 -6.55 -2.69
C ARG A 200 4.92 -7.72 -3.15
N ASN A 201 4.64 -8.93 -2.66
CA ASN A 201 5.41 -10.14 -2.90
C ASN A 201 4.49 -11.24 -3.46
N PRO A 202 5.05 -12.27 -4.11
CA PRO A 202 4.31 -13.51 -4.37
C PRO A 202 3.73 -14.10 -3.08
N MET A 203 2.63 -14.83 -3.23
CA MET A 203 2.03 -15.58 -2.11
C MET A 203 2.62 -16.99 -2.02
N HIS A 204 2.88 -17.43 -0.78
CA HIS A 204 3.39 -18.77 -0.44
C HIS A 204 2.42 -19.42 0.56
N ARG A 205 2.72 -20.60 1.10
CA ARG A 205 1.78 -21.31 1.98
C ARG A 205 1.42 -20.56 3.26
N SER A 206 2.34 -19.75 3.80
CA SER A 206 2.04 -18.82 4.88
C SER A 206 0.95 -17.82 4.48
N HIS A 207 1.12 -17.13 3.36
CA HIS A 207 0.15 -16.18 2.84
C HIS A 207 -1.18 -16.85 2.45
N GLU A 208 -1.14 -18.05 1.86
CA GLU A 208 -2.31 -18.89 1.58
C GLU A 208 -3.12 -19.14 2.86
N TYR A 209 -2.43 -19.54 3.93
CA TYR A 209 -3.04 -19.82 5.22
C TYR A 209 -3.68 -18.57 5.84
N LEU A 210 -3.05 -17.40 5.73
CA LEU A 210 -3.65 -16.13 6.18
C LEU A 210 -4.95 -15.80 5.43
N ALA A 211 -4.93 -15.93 4.10
CA ALA A 211 -6.11 -15.68 3.28
C ALA A 211 -7.24 -16.69 3.56
N LYS A 212 -6.91 -17.96 3.80
CA LYS A 212 -7.88 -18.99 4.19
C LYS A 212 -8.53 -18.71 5.54
N ILE A 213 -7.75 -18.32 6.56
CA ILE A 213 -8.32 -17.87 7.85
C ILE A 213 -9.32 -16.73 7.64
N ALA A 214 -8.99 -15.78 6.77
CA ALA A 214 -9.87 -14.66 6.50
C ALA A 214 -11.19 -15.09 5.82
N ILE A 215 -11.14 -16.04 4.89
CA ILE A 215 -12.33 -16.61 4.24
C ILE A 215 -13.23 -17.38 5.23
N GLU A 216 -12.67 -18.02 6.25
CA GLU A 216 -13.48 -18.70 7.29
C GLU A 216 -14.34 -17.72 8.11
N ILE A 217 -13.99 -16.43 8.13
CA ILE A 217 -14.68 -15.42 8.95
C ILE A 217 -15.34 -14.30 8.12
N CYS A 218 -15.08 -14.24 6.82
CA CYS A 218 -15.59 -13.22 5.91
C CYS A 218 -16.15 -13.88 4.65
N ASP A 219 -17.07 -13.20 3.96
CA ASP A 219 -17.65 -13.69 2.71
C ASP A 219 -16.60 -13.84 1.59
N GLY A 220 -15.50 -13.08 1.68
CA GLY A 220 -14.35 -13.24 0.79
C GLY A 220 -13.13 -12.39 1.15
N VAL A 221 -12.09 -12.55 0.34
CA VAL A 221 -10.82 -11.84 0.50
C VAL A 221 -10.44 -11.07 -0.77
N LEU A 222 -10.07 -9.80 -0.60
CA LEU A 222 -9.37 -8.99 -1.59
C LEU A 222 -7.87 -9.16 -1.38
N ILE A 223 -7.22 -9.94 -2.23
CA ILE A 223 -5.77 -9.96 -2.36
C ILE A 223 -5.38 -8.70 -3.13
N HIS A 224 -4.73 -7.76 -2.46
CA HIS A 224 -4.54 -6.40 -2.97
C HIS A 224 -3.06 -6.07 -3.14
N SER A 225 -2.59 -6.17 -4.38
CA SER A 225 -1.19 -6.06 -4.77
C SER A 225 -0.78 -4.61 -5.03
N LEU A 226 0.41 -4.23 -4.56
CA LEU A 226 1.02 -2.94 -4.90
C LEU A 226 1.36 -2.89 -6.40
N LEU A 227 0.85 -1.90 -7.12
CA LEU A 227 1.19 -1.64 -8.53
C LEU A 227 2.18 -0.48 -8.69
N GLY A 228 2.36 0.34 -7.64
CA GLY A 228 3.28 1.48 -7.60
C GLY A 228 4.76 1.07 -7.68
N LYS A 229 5.64 2.04 -7.38
CA LYS A 229 7.09 1.85 -7.50
C LYS A 229 7.57 0.76 -6.54
N LEU A 230 8.36 -0.16 -7.08
CA LEU A 230 8.92 -1.29 -6.34
C LEU A 230 10.35 -1.01 -5.88
N LYS A 231 10.80 -1.72 -4.85
CA LYS A 231 12.21 -1.66 -4.44
C LYS A 231 13.09 -2.38 -5.47
N PRO A 232 14.36 -1.96 -5.66
CA PRO A 232 15.32 -2.72 -6.43
C PRO A 232 15.38 -4.18 -5.94
N GLY A 233 15.22 -5.13 -6.87
CA GLY A 233 15.20 -6.57 -6.59
C GLY A 233 13.83 -7.16 -6.23
N ASP A 234 12.76 -6.35 -6.17
CA ASP A 234 11.39 -6.86 -6.09
C ASP A 234 10.99 -7.53 -7.42
N ILE A 235 10.18 -8.58 -7.31
CA ILE A 235 9.66 -9.32 -8.46
C ILE A 235 8.63 -8.45 -9.21
N PRO A 236 8.71 -8.34 -10.55
CA PRO A 236 7.77 -7.55 -11.36
C PRO A 236 6.31 -7.92 -11.14
N ALA A 237 5.42 -6.95 -11.34
CA ALA A 237 4.00 -7.09 -11.04
C ALA A 237 3.34 -8.24 -11.81
N GLU A 238 3.70 -8.44 -13.08
CA GLU A 238 3.20 -9.52 -13.93
C GLU A 238 3.61 -10.91 -13.44
N VAL A 239 4.84 -11.06 -12.94
CA VAL A 239 5.32 -12.32 -12.38
C VAL A 239 4.62 -12.61 -11.05
N ARG A 240 4.49 -11.61 -10.18
CA ARG A 240 3.73 -11.74 -8.92
C ARG A 240 2.27 -12.10 -9.19
N ALA A 241 1.67 -11.47 -10.20
CA ALA A 241 0.28 -11.70 -10.53
C ALA A 241 0.04 -13.10 -11.06
N ARG A 242 0.91 -13.61 -11.95
CA ARG A 242 0.87 -15.02 -12.36
C ARG A 242 0.97 -15.96 -11.16
N ALA A 243 1.97 -15.76 -10.29
CA ALA A 243 2.15 -16.58 -9.10
C ALA A 243 0.93 -16.59 -8.16
N ILE A 244 0.34 -15.41 -7.89
CA ILE A 244 -0.85 -15.27 -7.04
C ILE A 244 -2.08 -15.91 -7.71
N ASN A 245 -2.31 -15.66 -9.00
CA ASN A 245 -3.44 -16.21 -9.73
C ASN A 245 -3.39 -17.74 -9.80
N THR A 246 -2.22 -18.32 -10.07
CA THR A 246 -2.01 -19.78 -10.02
C THR A 246 -2.33 -20.34 -8.64
N LEU A 247 -1.92 -19.66 -7.56
CA LEU A 247 -2.26 -20.08 -6.21
C LEU A 247 -3.78 -20.04 -5.96
N ILE A 248 -4.45 -18.97 -6.40
CA ILE A 248 -5.90 -18.81 -6.29
C ILE A 248 -6.63 -19.93 -7.04
N GLU A 249 -6.28 -20.14 -8.31
CA GLU A 249 -6.93 -21.10 -9.21
C GLU A 249 -6.88 -22.53 -8.67
N HIS A 250 -5.73 -22.97 -8.16
CA HIS A 250 -5.53 -24.36 -7.74
C HIS A 250 -5.94 -24.64 -6.30
N TYR A 251 -5.92 -23.64 -5.40
CA TYR A 251 -5.95 -23.90 -3.96
C TYR A 251 -7.03 -23.13 -3.18
N PHE A 252 -7.87 -22.34 -3.85
CA PHE A 252 -9.00 -21.64 -3.25
C PHE A 252 -10.33 -22.06 -3.90
N VAL A 253 -11.40 -21.97 -3.12
CA VAL A 253 -12.75 -22.17 -3.64
C VAL A 253 -13.05 -21.06 -4.65
N LYS A 254 -13.68 -21.40 -5.77
CA LYS A 254 -14.06 -20.41 -6.78
C LYS A 254 -14.90 -19.31 -6.13
N ASP A 255 -14.65 -18.08 -6.56
CA ASP A 255 -15.38 -16.89 -6.12
C ASP A 255 -15.21 -16.50 -4.64
N THR A 256 -14.23 -17.04 -3.89
CA THR A 256 -13.89 -16.56 -2.52
C THR A 256 -12.76 -15.54 -2.48
N CYS A 257 -12.00 -15.41 -3.57
CA CYS A 257 -10.86 -14.49 -3.70
C CYS A 257 -11.07 -13.54 -4.87
N VAL A 258 -10.75 -12.27 -4.66
CA VAL A 258 -10.54 -11.28 -5.73
C VAL A 258 -9.08 -10.85 -5.66
N HIS A 259 -8.36 -10.96 -6.78
CA HIS A 259 -7.02 -10.38 -6.90
C HIS A 259 -7.10 -9.08 -7.69
N ALA A 260 -6.63 -8.00 -7.07
CA ALA A 260 -6.57 -6.68 -7.68
C ALA A 260 -5.32 -5.96 -7.20
N GLY A 261 -5.07 -4.76 -7.72
CA GLY A 261 -3.96 -3.92 -7.32
C GLY A 261 -4.32 -2.45 -7.19
N TYR A 262 -3.40 -1.68 -6.61
CA TYR A 262 -3.58 -0.25 -6.36
C TYR A 262 -2.26 0.54 -6.55
N PRO A 263 -2.35 1.81 -6.99
CA PRO A 263 -1.21 2.60 -7.46
C PRO A 263 -0.61 3.49 -6.36
N LEU A 264 -0.06 2.89 -5.30
CA LEU A 264 0.55 3.65 -4.20
C LEU A 264 2.02 3.29 -4.00
N ASP A 265 2.81 4.27 -3.58
CA ASP A 265 4.15 4.05 -3.05
C ASP A 265 4.09 3.93 -1.52
N MET A 266 4.65 2.82 -0.99
CA MET A 266 4.71 2.60 0.46
C MET A 266 5.69 3.57 1.12
N ARG A 267 5.34 4.07 2.31
CA ARG A 267 6.24 4.90 3.14
C ARG A 267 7.08 4.05 4.10
N TYR A 268 6.73 2.77 4.25
CA TYR A 268 7.34 1.86 5.22
C TYR A 268 7.18 2.34 6.66
N ALA A 269 6.09 3.06 6.97
CA ALA A 269 5.83 3.60 8.31
C ALA A 269 5.21 2.56 9.27
N GLY A 270 5.48 1.27 9.04
CA GLY A 270 5.11 0.13 9.89
C GLY A 270 3.70 0.28 10.50
N PRO A 271 3.59 0.49 11.83
CA PRO A 271 2.31 0.65 12.51
C PRO A 271 1.38 1.71 11.91
N ARG A 272 1.86 2.94 11.64
CA ARG A 272 0.98 3.99 11.07
C ARG A 272 0.55 3.67 9.65
N GLU A 273 1.39 2.97 8.88
CA GLU A 273 1.01 2.54 7.54
C GLU A 273 0.03 1.38 7.54
N ALA A 274 0.03 0.53 8.58
CA ALA A 274 -1.02 -0.46 8.78
C ALA A 274 -2.39 0.22 8.95
N LEU A 275 -2.45 1.35 9.67
CA LEU A 275 -3.65 2.18 9.80
C LEU A 275 -4.03 2.84 8.47
N LEU A 276 -3.07 3.39 7.72
CA LEU A 276 -3.32 3.97 6.39
C LEU A 276 -3.89 2.91 5.44
N HIS A 277 -3.29 1.72 5.44
CA HIS A 277 -3.78 0.56 4.71
C HIS A 277 -5.23 0.25 5.10
N ALA A 278 -5.55 0.14 6.39
CA ALA A 278 -6.92 -0.15 6.84
C ALA A 278 -7.92 0.93 6.38
N LEU A 279 -7.52 2.20 6.43
CA LEU A 279 -8.32 3.36 6.02
C LEU A 279 -8.69 3.27 4.54
N PHE A 280 -7.73 3.18 3.63
CA PHE A 280 -8.11 3.13 2.22
C PHE A 280 -8.77 1.79 1.87
N ARG A 281 -8.45 0.68 2.55
CA ARG A 281 -9.19 -0.58 2.37
C ARG A 281 -10.65 -0.45 2.76
N GLN A 282 -10.96 0.38 3.76
CA GLN A 282 -12.34 0.77 4.06
C GLN A 282 -12.97 1.43 2.83
N ASN A 283 -12.28 2.36 2.18
CA ASN A 283 -12.76 3.00 0.95
C ASN A 283 -12.95 1.99 -0.18
N TYR A 284 -12.10 0.96 -0.31
CA TYR A 284 -12.29 -0.16 -1.25
C TYR A 284 -13.44 -1.11 -0.87
N GLY A 285 -14.11 -0.93 0.27
CA GLY A 285 -15.25 -1.74 0.72
C GLY A 285 -14.88 -2.91 1.62
N CYS A 286 -13.63 -2.98 2.11
CA CYS A 286 -13.17 -4.06 2.97
C CYS A 286 -13.49 -3.77 4.44
N SER A 287 -14.21 -4.69 5.08
CA SER A 287 -14.51 -4.67 6.52
C SER A 287 -13.35 -5.06 7.42
N HIS A 288 -12.38 -5.80 6.89
CA HIS A 288 -11.23 -6.30 7.65
C HIS A 288 -9.93 -6.08 6.90
N LEU A 289 -8.83 -5.90 7.63
CA LEU A 289 -7.47 -5.92 7.11
C LEU A 289 -6.70 -7.07 7.77
N ILE A 290 -6.14 -7.99 7.00
CA ILE A 290 -5.16 -8.94 7.53
C ILE A 290 -3.90 -8.15 7.93
N VAL A 291 -3.57 -8.21 9.21
CA VAL A 291 -2.33 -7.65 9.75
C VAL A 291 -1.50 -8.82 10.25
N GLY A 292 -0.37 -9.04 9.59
CA GLY A 292 0.59 -10.06 9.97
C GLY A 292 1.78 -9.49 10.74
N ARG A 293 2.77 -10.35 10.99
CA ARG A 293 4.07 -9.95 11.54
C ARG A 293 4.71 -8.87 10.67
N ASP A 294 5.20 -7.80 11.31
CA ASP A 294 5.99 -6.74 10.70
C ASP A 294 5.29 -6.05 9.50
N HIS A 295 3.97 -5.87 9.63
CA HIS A 295 3.15 -5.30 8.56
C HIS A 295 3.63 -3.90 8.18
N ALA A 296 3.94 -3.71 6.89
CA ALA A 296 4.50 -2.49 6.33
C ALA A 296 5.81 -1.99 6.99
N GLY A 297 6.48 -2.84 7.78
CA GLY A 297 7.76 -2.54 8.39
C GLY A 297 8.94 -2.68 7.42
N VAL A 298 10.10 -2.25 7.91
CA VAL A 298 11.38 -2.33 7.21
C VAL A 298 12.50 -2.48 8.23
N GLY A 299 13.46 -3.37 7.95
CA GLY A 299 14.57 -3.65 8.85
C GLY A 299 14.07 -4.07 10.24
N ASP A 300 14.70 -3.50 11.27
CA ASP A 300 14.36 -3.72 12.68
C ASP A 300 13.83 -2.44 13.36
N TYR A 301 13.30 -1.47 12.58
CA TYR A 301 12.79 -0.20 13.12
C TYR A 301 11.50 -0.34 13.93
N TYR A 302 10.77 -1.44 13.74
CA TYR A 302 9.51 -1.72 14.43
C TYR A 302 9.55 -3.12 15.05
N GLY A 303 8.89 -3.29 16.20
CA GLY A 303 8.67 -4.60 16.76
C GLY A 303 7.77 -5.44 15.86
N PRO A 304 7.91 -6.78 15.89
CA PRO A 304 7.22 -7.69 14.97
C PRO A 304 5.68 -7.63 15.02
N PHE A 305 5.11 -7.05 16.08
CA PHE A 305 3.67 -6.91 16.27
C PHE A 305 3.25 -5.48 16.64
N ASP A 306 4.09 -4.47 16.42
CA ASP A 306 3.71 -3.09 16.74
C ASP A 306 2.55 -2.61 15.85
N ALA A 307 2.48 -3.11 14.60
CA ALA A 307 1.32 -2.92 13.73
C ALA A 307 0.03 -3.57 14.25
N HIS A 308 0.11 -4.54 15.17
CA HIS A 308 -1.08 -5.08 15.85
C HIS A 308 -1.53 -4.15 16.98
N LYS A 309 -0.56 -3.68 17.78
CA LYS A 309 -0.83 -2.88 18.99
C LYS A 309 -1.45 -1.53 18.66
N ILE A 310 -1.01 -0.88 17.58
CA ILE A 310 -1.47 0.47 17.25
C ILE A 310 -2.99 0.55 16.98
N PHE A 311 -3.62 -0.54 16.53
CA PHE A 311 -5.08 -0.57 16.39
C PHE A 311 -5.83 -0.53 17.73
N ASP A 312 -5.16 -0.87 18.84
CA ASP A 312 -5.73 -0.79 20.19
C ASP A 312 -5.50 0.60 20.84
N GLU A 313 -4.71 1.47 20.19
CA GLU A 313 -4.32 2.79 20.69
C GLU A 313 -5.12 3.94 20.05
N ILE A 314 -5.83 3.67 18.94
CA ILE A 314 -6.69 4.65 18.25
C ILE A 314 -8.10 4.70 18.86
N PRO A 315 -8.85 5.81 18.66
CA PRO A 315 -10.27 5.86 19.02
C PRO A 315 -11.07 4.71 18.41
N ALA A 316 -12.02 4.15 19.15
CA ALA A 316 -12.78 2.98 18.73
C ALA A 316 -13.63 3.20 17.46
N ASP A 317 -13.98 4.45 17.16
CA ASP A 317 -14.74 4.90 16.00
C ASP A 317 -13.85 5.50 14.88
N ALA A 318 -12.53 5.45 15.03
CA ALA A 318 -11.58 5.99 14.04
C ALA A 318 -11.65 5.29 12.68
N LEU A 319 -11.95 3.98 12.66
CA LEU A 319 -12.05 3.15 11.46
C LEU A 319 -13.21 2.14 11.60
N GLU A 320 -13.96 1.91 10.52
CA GLU A 320 -14.88 0.76 10.43
C GLU A 320 -14.14 -0.53 10.07
N THR A 321 -13.03 -0.44 9.33
CA THR A 321 -12.17 -1.58 9.01
C THR A 321 -11.52 -2.13 10.28
N LYS A 322 -11.71 -3.42 10.54
CA LYS A 322 -11.15 -4.10 11.71
C LYS A 322 -9.85 -4.84 11.38
N PRO A 323 -8.85 -4.84 12.27
CA PRO A 323 -7.64 -5.64 12.06
C PRO A 323 -7.91 -7.12 12.34
N LEU A 324 -7.57 -7.98 11.39
CA LEU A 324 -7.43 -9.42 11.60
C LEU A 324 -5.96 -9.72 11.94
N LYS A 325 -5.65 -9.67 13.24
CA LYS A 325 -4.30 -9.81 13.80
C LYS A 325 -3.86 -11.29 13.81
N ILE A 326 -3.14 -11.71 12.77
CA ILE A 326 -2.65 -13.09 12.66
C ILE A 326 -1.17 -13.15 13.06
N ASP A 327 -0.86 -14.08 13.97
CA ASP A 327 0.49 -14.25 14.50
C ASP A 327 1.46 -14.80 13.43
N TRP A 328 2.74 -14.94 13.77
CA TRP A 328 3.74 -15.47 12.86
C TRP A 328 3.40 -16.91 12.45
N THR A 329 3.06 -17.08 11.18
CA THR A 329 2.68 -18.37 10.58
C THR A 329 3.86 -19.10 9.97
N PHE A 330 3.86 -20.42 10.08
CA PHE A 330 4.90 -21.32 9.56
C PHE A 330 4.33 -22.71 9.32
N TRP A 331 5.01 -23.51 8.49
CA TRP A 331 4.76 -24.94 8.44
C TRP A 331 5.45 -25.62 9.64
N CYS A 332 4.77 -26.56 10.29
CA CYS A 332 5.35 -27.35 11.37
C CYS A 332 5.29 -28.85 11.07
N ASP A 333 6.45 -29.52 11.11
CA ASP A 333 6.56 -30.93 10.74
C ASP A 333 5.86 -31.87 11.74
N LYS A 334 5.81 -31.49 13.02
CA LYS A 334 5.07 -32.25 14.04
C LYS A 334 3.56 -32.03 13.99
N CYS A 335 3.12 -30.85 13.55
CA CYS A 335 1.70 -30.58 13.33
C CYS A 335 1.23 -31.06 11.95
N GLU A 336 2.17 -31.42 11.06
CA GLU A 336 1.92 -31.82 9.68
C GLU A 336 1.09 -30.78 8.91
N GLY A 337 1.33 -29.50 9.17
CA GLY A 337 0.48 -28.43 8.66
C GLY A 337 0.98 -27.02 8.90
N MET A 338 0.26 -26.06 8.31
CA MET A 338 0.41 -24.65 8.64
C MET A 338 -0.10 -24.37 10.05
N ALA A 339 0.67 -23.62 10.82
CA ALA A 339 0.30 -23.19 12.15
C ALA A 339 0.80 -21.76 12.41
N SER A 340 0.57 -21.27 13.62
CA SER A 340 1.09 -20.00 14.10
C SER A 340 1.72 -20.16 15.48
N MET A 341 2.43 -19.13 15.96
CA MET A 341 2.92 -19.08 17.35
C MET A 341 1.81 -19.25 18.40
N LYS A 342 0.55 -18.96 18.05
CA LYS A 342 -0.60 -19.13 18.96
C LYS A 342 -1.16 -20.54 18.99
N THR A 343 -0.92 -21.33 17.94
CA THR A 343 -1.58 -22.63 17.74
C THR A 343 -0.62 -23.82 17.74
N CYS A 344 0.69 -23.59 17.59
CA CYS A 344 1.71 -24.64 17.63
C CYS A 344 2.63 -24.50 18.86
N PRO A 345 2.70 -25.52 19.75
CA PRO A 345 3.56 -25.49 20.93
C PRO A 345 5.00 -25.97 20.65
N HIS A 346 5.26 -26.56 19.49
CA HIS A 346 6.57 -27.15 19.16
C HIS A 346 7.64 -26.08 18.97
N ASP A 347 8.90 -26.39 19.26
CA ASP A 347 10.03 -25.47 19.16
C ASP A 347 10.51 -25.22 17.72
N ALA A 348 11.46 -24.28 17.56
CA ALA A 348 11.88 -23.77 16.26
C ALA A 348 12.46 -24.83 15.30
N GLN A 349 13.07 -25.90 15.81
CA GLN A 349 13.61 -27.00 14.99
C GLN A 349 12.52 -27.75 14.20
N HIS A 350 11.25 -27.67 14.62
CA HIS A 350 10.13 -28.27 13.91
C HIS A 350 9.36 -27.27 13.05
N ARG A 351 9.85 -26.04 12.91
CA ARG A 351 9.16 -24.95 12.21
C ARG A 351 9.96 -24.55 10.98
N LEU A 352 9.35 -24.65 9.81
CA LEU A 352 9.95 -24.17 8.57
C LEU A 352 9.70 -22.66 8.44
N LEU A 353 10.74 -21.89 8.74
CA LEU A 353 10.78 -20.44 8.58
C LEU A 353 11.86 -20.10 7.55
N LEU A 354 11.44 -19.60 6.39
CA LEU A 354 12.36 -19.17 5.33
C LEU A 354 12.25 -17.66 5.13
N SER A 355 13.37 -16.96 5.29
CA SER A 355 13.42 -15.52 5.01
C SER A 355 13.31 -15.26 3.51
N GLY A 356 12.76 -14.10 3.12
CA GLY A 356 12.70 -13.72 1.71
C GLY A 356 14.09 -13.64 1.06
N THR A 357 15.11 -13.23 1.83
CA THR A 357 16.51 -13.23 1.38
C THR A 357 17.01 -14.64 1.07
N LYS A 358 16.78 -15.60 1.97
CA LYS A 358 17.17 -17.00 1.76
C LYS A 358 16.40 -17.62 0.58
N LEU A 359 15.10 -17.35 0.46
CA LEU A 359 14.31 -17.78 -0.69
C LEU A 359 14.87 -17.26 -2.02
N ARG A 360 15.16 -15.96 -2.12
CA ARG A 360 15.73 -15.37 -3.33
C ARG A 360 17.06 -16.01 -3.70
N LYS A 361 17.94 -16.21 -2.70
CA LYS A 361 19.21 -16.91 -2.91
C LYS A 361 18.98 -18.30 -3.51
N MET A 362 18.13 -19.11 -2.89
CA MET A 362 17.83 -20.46 -3.36
C MET A 362 17.33 -20.46 -4.80
N LEU A 363 16.39 -19.55 -5.13
CA LEU A 363 15.85 -19.44 -6.49
C LEU A 363 16.89 -18.95 -7.51
N SER A 364 17.76 -18.00 -7.14
CA SER A 364 18.81 -17.49 -8.02
C SER A 364 19.95 -18.47 -8.25
N GLU A 365 20.20 -19.38 -7.31
CA GLU A 365 21.23 -20.43 -7.39
C GLU A 365 20.69 -21.77 -7.92
N GLY A 366 19.39 -21.83 -8.26
CA GLY A 366 18.74 -23.05 -8.74
C GLY A 366 18.57 -24.14 -7.68
N GLU A 367 18.67 -23.77 -6.39
CA GLU A 367 18.48 -24.69 -5.27
C GLU A 367 16.99 -25.05 -5.09
N GLU A 368 16.73 -26.24 -4.53
CA GLU A 368 15.37 -26.69 -4.26
C GLU A 368 14.73 -25.98 -3.06
N VAL A 369 13.67 -25.22 -3.30
CA VAL A 369 12.82 -24.67 -2.25
C VAL A 369 11.82 -25.73 -1.77
N PRO A 370 11.70 -26.00 -0.44
CA PRO A 370 10.79 -26.99 0.09
C PRO A 370 9.33 -26.75 -0.33
N HIS A 371 8.64 -27.80 -0.77
CA HIS A 371 7.23 -27.73 -1.14
C HIS A 371 6.30 -27.42 0.06
N HIS A 372 6.78 -27.59 1.29
CA HIS A 372 6.11 -27.13 2.52
C HIS A 372 6.18 -25.61 2.72
N PHE A 373 7.10 -24.91 2.06
CA PHE A 373 7.19 -23.45 2.10
C PHE A 373 6.27 -22.81 1.05
N SER A 374 6.32 -23.29 -0.20
CA SER A 374 5.51 -22.78 -1.31
C SER A 374 4.98 -23.91 -2.18
N ARG A 375 3.84 -23.68 -2.83
CA ARG A 375 3.26 -24.63 -3.78
C ARG A 375 4.21 -24.83 -4.98
N PRO A 376 4.36 -26.06 -5.51
CA PRO A 376 5.26 -26.33 -6.64
C PRO A 376 4.98 -25.46 -7.86
N GLU A 377 3.71 -25.24 -8.20
CA GLU A 377 3.28 -24.45 -9.37
C GLU A 377 3.72 -22.99 -9.24
N VAL A 378 3.61 -22.44 -8.03
CA VAL A 378 4.12 -21.10 -7.71
C VAL A 378 5.63 -21.06 -7.83
N LEU A 379 6.34 -22.07 -7.32
CA LEU A 379 7.80 -22.14 -7.40
C LEU A 379 8.30 -22.23 -8.84
N THR A 380 7.61 -22.94 -9.73
CA THR A 380 7.95 -23.00 -11.16
C THR A 380 7.96 -21.61 -11.78
N ILE A 381 6.89 -20.82 -11.58
CA ILE A 381 6.79 -19.45 -12.11
C ILE A 381 7.92 -18.57 -11.58
N LEU A 382 8.26 -18.70 -10.31
CA LEU A 382 9.33 -17.93 -9.70
C LEU A 382 10.72 -18.35 -10.22
N ARG A 383 10.97 -19.65 -10.40
CA ARG A 383 12.22 -20.16 -10.98
C ARG A 383 12.40 -19.66 -12.41
N GLU A 384 11.38 -19.76 -13.25
CA GLU A 384 11.41 -19.22 -14.62
C GLU A 384 11.82 -17.75 -14.66
N TYR A 385 11.29 -16.94 -13.74
CA TYR A 385 11.68 -15.55 -13.62
C TYR A 385 13.15 -15.39 -13.21
N TYR A 386 13.61 -16.06 -12.15
CA TYR A 386 15.00 -15.93 -11.67
C TYR A 386 16.03 -16.48 -12.66
N GLU A 387 15.68 -17.51 -13.44
CA GLU A 387 16.51 -18.06 -14.52
C GLU A 387 16.60 -17.10 -15.72
N SER A 388 15.58 -16.27 -15.95
CA SER A 388 15.58 -15.28 -17.04
C SER A 388 16.46 -14.06 -16.76
N LEU A 389 16.88 -13.83 -15.51
CA LEU A 389 17.73 -12.71 -15.13
C LEU A 389 19.17 -12.92 -15.61
N SER A 390 19.75 -11.90 -16.25
CA SER A 390 21.16 -11.91 -16.61
C SER A 390 22.08 -11.85 -15.38
N GLU A 391 23.34 -12.26 -15.49
CA GLU A 391 24.29 -12.31 -14.37
C GLU A 391 24.47 -10.95 -13.65
N ASP A 392 24.34 -9.83 -14.38
CA ASP A 392 24.37 -8.47 -13.84
C ASP A 392 23.06 -8.06 -13.12
N GLN A 393 21.95 -8.75 -13.41
CA GLN A 393 20.66 -8.57 -12.76
C GLN A 393 20.46 -9.51 -11.56
N LYS A 394 21.28 -10.56 -11.45
CA LYS A 394 21.31 -11.44 -10.28
C LYS A 394 21.84 -10.66 -9.08
N VAL A 395 20.95 -10.31 -8.17
CA VAL A 395 21.31 -9.69 -6.89
C VAL A 395 22.24 -10.66 -6.16
N LYS A 396 23.50 -10.26 -5.90
CA LYS A 396 24.38 -11.01 -4.98
C LYS A 396 23.74 -11.01 -3.59
N VAL A 397 23.12 -12.12 -3.22
CA VAL A 397 22.44 -12.23 -1.93
C VAL A 397 23.44 -12.59 -0.83
N GLU A 398 23.98 -11.57 -0.15
CA GLU A 398 24.74 -11.79 1.09
C GLU A 398 23.79 -12.11 2.26
N LEU A 399 23.92 -13.31 2.84
CA LEU A 399 23.20 -13.66 4.07
C LEU A 399 23.87 -12.97 5.26
N LYS A 400 23.16 -12.04 5.93
CA LYS A 400 23.60 -11.41 7.19
C LYS A 400 22.61 -11.65 8.33
N GLY A 401 23.12 -11.89 9.53
CA GLY A 401 22.36 -11.96 10.78
C GLY A 401 21.36 -13.12 10.89
N HIS A 402 20.20 -12.87 11.50
CA HIS A 402 19.11 -13.85 11.68
C HIS A 402 18.63 -14.49 10.35
N SER A 403 18.90 -13.85 9.21
CA SER A 403 18.57 -14.35 7.87
C SER A 403 19.37 -15.58 7.45
N ALA A 404 20.48 -15.90 8.14
CA ALA A 404 21.34 -17.04 7.87
C ALA A 404 20.87 -18.35 8.52
N ARG A 405 19.96 -18.30 9.51
CA ARG A 405 19.43 -19.48 10.20
C ARG A 405 18.21 -20.03 9.46
#